data_AF-A0A7W1QGA3-F1
#
_entry.id   AF-A0A7W1QGA3-F1
#
_cell.length_a   1.000
_cell.length_b   1.000
_cell.length_c   1.000
_cell.angle_alpha   90.00
_cell.angle_beta   90.00
_cell.angle_gamma   90.00
#
_symmetry.space_group_name_H-M   'P 1'
#
loop_
_entity.id
_entity.type
_entity.pdbx_description
1 polymer ?
#
loop_
_entity_poly.entity_id
_entity_poly.type
_entity_poly.pdbx_seq_one_letter_code
_entity_poly.pdbx_strand_id
1 'polypeptide(L)' 'LGVVRPHRLRHTAATEMLRAGSPLSEIGQVLRHRSALTTAIYAKVDRDALRELARPWPGSTS' A
#
# COMPACT_ATOMS: atom_id res chain seq x y z
N LEU A 1 -7.58 26.52 -9.31
CA LEU A 1 -7.35 25.40 -8.37
C LEU A 1 -7.90 24.14 -9.02
N GLY A 2 -7.04 23.17 -9.38
CA GLY A 2 -7.45 22.01 -10.17
C GLY A 2 -8.44 21.10 -9.45
N VAL A 3 -9.30 20.40 -10.20
CA VAL A 3 -10.33 19.51 -9.64
C VAL A 3 -9.69 18.36 -8.87
N VAL A 4 -9.81 18.39 -7.54
CA VAL A 4 -9.40 17.27 -6.69
C VAL A 4 -10.45 16.16 -6.80
N ARG A 5 -10.03 15.00 -7.31
CA ARG A 5 -10.90 13.82 -7.42
C ARG A 5 -10.83 13.01 -6.13
N PRO A 6 -11.96 12.51 -5.59
CA PRO A 6 -11.99 11.69 -4.38
C PRO A 6 -11.03 10.48 -4.39
N HIS A 7 -10.73 9.93 -5.56
CA HIS A 7 -9.74 8.85 -5.70
C HIS A 7 -8.31 9.29 -5.37
N ARG A 8 -7.91 10.53 -5.72
CA ARG A 8 -6.58 11.05 -5.40
C ARG A 8 -6.39 11.22 -3.89
N LEU A 9 -7.41 11.74 -3.20
CA LEU A 9 -7.36 11.89 -1.74
C LEU A 9 -7.20 10.52 -1.04
N ARG A 10 -7.97 9.51 -1.45
CA ARG A 10 -7.82 8.15 -0.92
C ARG A 10 -6.43 7.58 -1.17
N HIS A 11 -5.89 7.81 -2.37
CA HIS A 11 -4.57 7.31 -2.74
C HIS A 11 -3.45 7.97 -1.94
N THR A 12 -3.49 9.29 -1.80
CA THR A 12 -2.53 10.05 -0.99
C THR A 12 -2.61 9.62 0.47
N ALA A 13 -3.81 9.54 1.06
CA ALA A 13 -3.99 9.11 2.45
C ALA A 13 -3.46 7.69 2.68
N ALA A 14 -3.81 6.72 1.81
CA ALA A 14 -3.31 5.35 1.93
C ALA A 14 -1.79 5.26 1.83
N THR A 15 -1.19 6.04 0.93
CA THR A 15 0.25 6.05 0.70
C THR A 15 1.00 6.60 1.90
N GLU A 16 0.52 7.71 2.48
CA GLU A 16 1.15 8.31 3.66
C GLU A 16 1.01 7.41 4.90
N MET A 17 -0.15 6.77 5.09
CA MET A 17 -0.33 5.80 6.17
C MET A 17 0.58 4.58 6.01
N LEU A 18 0.74 4.05 4.78
CA LEU A 18 1.68 2.95 4.53
C LEU A 18 3.12 3.34 4.83
N ARG A 19 3.55 4.54 4.40
CA ARG A 19 4.90 5.06 4.69
C ARG A 19 5.15 5.24 6.18
N ALA A 20 4.10 5.53 6.95
CA ALA A 20 4.16 5.61 8.40
C ALA A 20 4.15 4.22 9.09
N GLY A 21 4.09 3.12 8.32
CA GLY A 21 4.09 1.75 8.82
C GLY A 21 2.70 1.23 9.25
N SER A 22 1.61 1.93 8.92
CA SER A 22 0.27 1.45 9.25
C SER A 22 -0.06 0.17 8.48
N PRO A 23 -0.63 -0.86 9.13
CA PRO A 23 -1.04 -2.08 8.45
C PRO A 23 -2.21 -1.82 7.49
N LEU A 24 -2.29 -2.63 6.42
CA LEU A 24 -3.36 -2.54 5.41
C LEU A 24 -4.77 -2.69 5.99
N SER A 25 -4.92 -3.43 7.10
CA SER A 25 -6.19 -3.56 7.81
C SER A 25 -6.67 -2.21 8.36
N GLU A 26 -5.78 -1.46 9.01
CA GLU A 26 -6.07 -0.13 9.58
C GLU A 26 -6.37 0.89 8.49
N ILE A 27 -5.59 0.89 7.41
CA ILE A 27 -5.84 1.74 6.24
C ILE A 27 -7.23 1.45 5.64
N GLY A 28 -7.63 0.18 5.57
CA GLY A 28 -8.95 -0.22 5.11
C GLY A 28 -10.07 0.34 5.99
N GLN A 29 -9.89 0.37 7.31
CA GLN A 29 -10.86 0.94 8.24
C GLN A 29 -10.99 2.46 8.07
N VAL A 30 -9.86 3.18 8.02
CA VAL A 30 -9.85 4.64 7.85
C VAL A 30 -10.50 5.06 6.53
N LEU A 31 -10.24 4.32 5.45
CA LEU A 31 -10.84 4.58 4.14
C LEU A 31 -12.26 4.01 3.98
N ARG A 32 -12.75 3.28 5.00
CA ARG A 32 -14.04 2.59 5.03
C ARG A 32 -14.23 1.63 3.85
N HIS A 33 -13.19 0.88 3.53
CA HIS A 33 -13.25 -0.20 2.56
C HIS A 33 -13.96 -1.42 3.16
N ARG A 34 -14.92 -1.96 2.43
CA ARG A 34 -15.64 -3.19 2.82
C ARG A 34 -14.88 -4.48 2.52
N SER A 35 -13.83 -4.40 1.69
CA SER A 35 -13.05 -5.55 1.26
C SER A 35 -11.56 -5.28 1.38
N ALA A 36 -10.84 -6.24 1.95
CA ALA A 36 -9.38 -6.22 2.02
C ALA A 36 -8.74 -6.18 0.63
N LEU A 37 -9.36 -6.80 -0.38
CA LEU A 37 -8.87 -6.76 -1.77
C LEU A 37 -8.83 -5.32 -2.31
N THR A 38 -9.80 -4.48 -1.94
CA THR A 38 -9.81 -3.06 -2.33
C THR A 38 -8.66 -2.29 -1.71
N THR A 39 -8.21 -2.67 -0.51
CA THR A 39 -7.07 -2.03 0.17
C THR A 39 -5.72 -2.58 -0.29
N ALA A 40 -5.67 -3.86 -0.67
CA ALA A 40 -4.46 -4.55 -1.13
C ALA A 40 -3.79 -3.87 -2.33
N ILE A 41 -4.55 -3.08 -3.12
CA ILE A 41 -4.00 -2.29 -4.23
C ILE A 41 -2.92 -1.28 -3.78
N TYR A 42 -2.90 -0.91 -2.51
CA TYR A 42 -1.91 0.01 -1.95
C TYR A 42 -0.63 -0.69 -1.49
N ALA A 43 -0.65 -2.01 -1.25
CA ALA A 43 0.51 -2.78 -0.77
C ALA A 43 1.75 -2.61 -1.65
N LYS A 44 1.55 -2.48 -2.97
CA LYS A 44 2.64 -2.27 -3.95
C LYS A 44 3.49 -1.02 -3.73
N VAL A 45 3.00 -0.08 -2.92
CA VAL A 45 3.68 1.19 -2.65
C VAL A 45 4.78 1.01 -1.60
N ASP A 46 4.65 0.02 -0.72
CA ASP A 46 5.62 -0.29 0.32
C ASP A 46 6.65 -1.32 -0.17
N ARG A 47 7.57 -0.85 -1.01
CA ARG A 47 8.63 -1.71 -1.58
C ARG A 47 9.63 -2.18 -0.53
N ASP A 48 9.80 -1.43 0.56
CA ASP A 48 10.78 -1.75 1.60
C ASP A 48 10.27 -2.90 2.47
N ALA A 49 9.02 -2.87 2.93
CA ALA A 49 8.42 -4.04 3.59
C ALA A 49 8.31 -5.25 2.65
N LEU A 50 8.04 -5.03 1.36
CA LEU A 50 7.99 -6.13 0.38
C LEU A 50 9.37 -6.76 0.13
N ARG A 51 10.48 -6.02 0.28
CA ARG A 51 11.83 -6.56 0.13
C ARG A 51 12.17 -7.58 1.21
N GLU A 52 11.70 -7.37 2.44
CA GLU A 52 11.92 -8.31 3.55
C GLU A 52 11.24 -9.67 3.30
N LEU A 53 10.13 -9.66 2.58
CA LEU A 53 9.39 -10.87 2.20
C LEU A 53 9.97 -11.57 0.95
N ALA A 54 10.81 -10.87 0.18
CA ALA A 54 11.38 -11.41 -1.04
C ALA A 54 12.40 -12.51 -0.70
N ARG A 55 12.23 -13.70 -1.31
CA ARG A 55 13.22 -14.77 -1.20
C ARG A 55 14.40 -14.50 -2.13
N PRO A 56 15.62 -14.95 -1.77
CA PRO A 56 16.76 -14.91 -2.67
C PRO A 56 16.42 -15.56 -4.01
N TRP A 57 16.91 -14.96 -5.10
CA TRP A 57 16.73 -15.55 -6.43
C TRP A 57 17.52 -16.87 -6.51
N PRO A 58 16.88 -17.99 -6.88
CA PRO A 58 17.54 -19.30 -6.85
C PRO A 58 18.68 -19.46 -7.87
N GLY A 59 18.80 -18.56 -8.84
CA GLY A 59 19.85 -18.58 -9.87
C GLY A 59 20.99 -17.58 -9.65
N SER A 60 21.15 -16.97 -8.47
CA SER A 60 22.20 -15.95 -8.23
C SER A 60 23.59 -16.53 -7.94
N THR A 61 23.73 -17.85 -7.87
CA THR A 61 25.02 -18.51 -7.71
C THR A 61 25.65 -18.72 -9.08
N SER A 62 26.53 -17.81 -9.48
CA SER A 62 27.54 -18.01 -10.53
C SER A 62 28.88 -17.57 -9.98
#